data_AF-A0A961IDS3-F1
#
_entry.id   AF-A0A961IDS3-F1
#
_cell.length_a   1.000
_cell.length_b   1.000
_cell.length_c   1.000
_cell.angle_alpha   90.00
_cell.angle_beta   90.00
_cell.angle_gamma   90.00
#
_symmetry.space_group_name_H-M   'P 1'
#
loop_
_entity.id
_entity.type
_entity.pdbx_description
1 polymer ?
#
loop_
_entity_poly.entity_id
_entity_poly.type
_entity_poly.pdbx_seq_one_letter_code
_entity_poly.pdbx_strand_id
1 'polypeptide(L)'
;HSLAQVWQMFTDRTGDPEAVQWAGQPYLWWEYGNYTGAYFWIVLIGLSFFIRRGDIPIVIVCCILLLLVLGDFAQWSPYNIMRALVIPILRHLRVPSRWSMPLLFTTAILGSIWLQRALKYTRRRPTTGRRAIVVSMCLFLAYGFYDLQIHNTRYFKLMFQAQAPHTTLKGDPIRTIDPQKVFGTVYSSFPAVRHNLSVHTAPEMLALRPVGWIAQDAPHNDEFRLSDDGIIRLLNWSPNEVRLHVRIQTPARLIYNQRYQTGWHADGYIVEDYSELISIKLPAGEHTIRLRYTDGLYITLLLLCGGLHVLCLFVWLYATKRVRKSNNTL
;
A
#
# COMPACT_ATOMS: atom_id res chain seq x y z
N HIS A 1 11.16 -3.25 -13.80
CA HIS A 1 12.05 -4.22 -13.13
C HIS A 1 12.41 -5.37 -14.07
N SER A 2 13.59 -5.96 -13.94
CA SER A 2 13.98 -7.21 -14.60
C SER A 2 13.59 -8.43 -13.76
N LEU A 3 13.58 -9.63 -14.36
CA LEU A 3 13.33 -10.88 -13.62
C LEU A 3 14.37 -11.13 -12.52
N ALA A 4 15.63 -10.74 -12.74
CA ALA A 4 16.69 -10.86 -11.73
C ALA A 4 16.42 -9.95 -10.52
N GLN A 5 15.94 -8.72 -10.77
CA GLN A 5 15.53 -7.82 -9.69
C GLN A 5 14.33 -8.39 -8.92
N VAL A 6 13.33 -8.92 -9.62
CA VAL A 6 12.17 -9.55 -8.96
C VAL A 6 12.58 -10.78 -8.14
N TRP A 7 13.50 -11.61 -8.65
CA TRP A 7 14.09 -12.69 -7.87
C TRP A 7 14.75 -12.16 -6.60
N GLN A 8 15.58 -11.13 -6.72
CA GLN A 8 16.22 -10.47 -5.59
C GLN A 8 15.19 -9.95 -4.56
N MET A 9 14.07 -9.36 -4.98
CA MET A 9 12.99 -8.91 -4.07
C MET A 9 12.50 -10.03 -3.13
N PHE A 10 12.50 -11.28 -3.60
CA PHE A 10 12.01 -12.43 -2.84
C PHE A 10 13.10 -13.21 -2.11
N THR A 11 14.37 -13.11 -2.52
CA THR A 11 15.44 -13.97 -2.01
C THR A 11 16.58 -13.26 -1.32
N ASP A 12 16.69 -11.94 -1.46
CA ASP A 12 17.77 -11.18 -0.85
C ASP A 12 17.61 -11.14 0.68
N ARG A 13 18.64 -11.61 1.38
CA ARG A 13 18.69 -11.71 2.83
C ARG A 13 19.24 -10.47 3.52
N THR A 14 19.77 -9.50 2.77
CA THR A 14 20.31 -8.26 3.34
C THR A 14 19.26 -7.58 4.20
N GLY A 15 18.02 -7.52 3.70
CA GLY A 15 16.82 -6.96 4.32
C GLY A 15 17.01 -5.55 4.91
N ASP A 16 18.12 -4.89 4.58
CA ASP A 16 18.41 -3.54 5.03
C ASP A 16 17.40 -2.62 4.37
N PRO A 17 16.49 -2.01 5.14
CA PRO A 17 15.44 -1.17 4.59
C PRO A 17 16.03 -0.02 3.75
N GLU A 18 17.15 0.54 4.15
CA GLU A 18 17.75 1.73 3.52
C GLU A 18 18.65 1.39 2.33
N ALA A 19 18.84 0.11 2.03
CA ALA A 19 19.71 -0.30 0.94
C ALA A 19 19.10 -0.03 -0.45
N VAL A 20 19.99 0.35 -1.36
CA VAL A 20 19.76 0.30 -2.80
C VAL A 20 20.42 -0.98 -3.31
N GLN A 21 19.61 -1.90 -3.84
CA GLN A 21 20.05 -3.23 -4.26
C GLN A 21 20.42 -3.33 -5.73
N TRP A 22 20.04 -2.34 -6.54
CA TRP A 22 20.43 -2.25 -7.95
C TRP A 22 20.48 -0.81 -8.47
N ALA A 23 21.24 -0.60 -9.54
CA ALA A 23 21.34 0.69 -10.21
C ALA A 23 19.96 1.15 -10.74
N GLY A 24 19.61 2.41 -10.47
CA GLY A 24 18.34 3.00 -10.90
C GLY A 24 17.11 2.55 -10.11
N GLN A 25 17.27 1.97 -8.92
CA GLN A 25 16.16 1.68 -8.01
C GLN A 25 15.52 2.99 -7.52
N PRO A 26 14.24 3.28 -7.84
CA PRO A 26 13.62 4.57 -7.49
C PRO A 26 13.18 4.69 -6.02
N TYR A 27 12.99 3.57 -5.32
CA TYR A 27 12.59 3.55 -3.90
C TYR A 27 13.61 2.81 -3.03
N LEU A 28 13.53 2.88 -1.70
CA LEU A 28 14.40 2.10 -0.81
C LEU A 28 13.89 0.67 -0.65
N TRP A 29 14.74 -0.22 -0.12
CA TRP A 29 14.48 -1.65 -0.10
C TRP A 29 13.18 -2.05 0.59
N TRP A 30 12.71 -1.32 1.61
CA TRP A 30 11.43 -1.65 2.26
C TRP A 30 10.22 -1.58 1.33
N GLU A 31 10.28 -0.83 0.23
CA GLU A 31 9.19 -0.81 -0.77
C GLU A 31 9.22 -2.05 -1.69
N TYR A 32 10.32 -2.80 -1.70
CA TYR A 32 10.54 -3.94 -2.60
C TYR A 32 10.60 -5.28 -1.89
N GLY A 33 11.30 -5.32 -0.75
CA GLY A 33 11.66 -6.53 -0.03
C GLY A 33 10.42 -7.28 0.44
N ASN A 34 10.19 -8.46 -0.14
CA ASN A 34 9.13 -9.37 0.25
C ASN A 34 9.74 -10.76 0.42
N TYR A 35 10.67 -10.87 1.36
CA TYR A 35 11.49 -12.06 1.52
C TYR A 35 10.66 -13.33 1.76
N THR A 36 10.77 -14.28 0.83
CA THR A 36 10.26 -15.66 0.98
C THR A 36 11.37 -16.70 0.96
N GLY A 37 12.60 -16.28 0.67
CA GLY A 37 13.75 -17.14 0.43
C GLY A 37 13.68 -17.85 -0.92
N ALA A 38 14.84 -18.25 -1.44
CA ALA A 38 14.93 -19.05 -2.68
C ALA A 38 14.24 -20.41 -2.53
N TYR A 39 14.21 -20.91 -1.30
CA TYR A 39 13.67 -22.21 -0.95
C TYR A 39 12.18 -22.35 -1.29
N PHE A 40 11.36 -21.34 -0.98
CA PHE A 40 9.94 -21.30 -1.31
C PHE A 40 9.70 -21.51 -2.81
N TRP A 41 10.45 -20.79 -3.65
CA TRP A 41 10.31 -20.85 -5.10
C TRP A 41 10.78 -22.19 -5.69
N ILE A 42 11.87 -22.76 -5.17
CA ILE A 42 12.34 -24.09 -5.59
C ILE A 42 11.26 -25.15 -5.31
N VAL A 43 10.64 -25.12 -4.13
CA VAL A 43 9.53 -26.03 -3.80
C VAL A 43 8.35 -25.79 -4.72
N LEU A 44 7.96 -24.53 -4.95
CA LEU A 44 6.83 -24.20 -5.81
C LEU A 44 7.05 -24.69 -7.25
N ILE A 45 8.25 -24.49 -7.81
CA ILE A 45 8.63 -24.99 -9.13
C ILE A 45 8.58 -26.52 -9.15
N GLY A 46 9.13 -27.19 -8.14
CA GLY A 46 9.04 -28.66 -8.03
C GLY A 46 7.60 -29.17 -7.88
N LEU A 47 6.72 -28.42 -7.23
CA LEU A 47 5.31 -28.76 -7.10
C LEU A 47 4.51 -28.49 -8.38
N SER A 48 5.02 -27.67 -9.31
CA SER A 48 4.35 -27.37 -10.58
C SER A 48 4.14 -28.60 -11.47
N PHE A 49 4.89 -29.69 -11.26
CA PHE A 49 4.64 -30.98 -11.92
C PHE A 49 3.25 -31.58 -11.58
N PHE A 50 2.58 -31.11 -10.52
CA PHE A 50 1.23 -31.50 -10.14
C PHE A 50 0.13 -30.55 -10.65
N ILE A 51 0.48 -29.64 -11.56
CA ILE A 51 -0.47 -28.75 -12.23
C ILE A 51 -1.52 -29.56 -12.99
N ARG A 52 -2.77 -29.09 -12.97
CA ARG A 52 -3.87 -29.65 -13.74
C ARG A 52 -4.55 -28.56 -14.54
N ARG A 53 -5.34 -28.94 -15.55
CA ARG A 53 -6.14 -28.00 -16.37
C ARG A 53 -7.00 -27.06 -15.53
N GLY A 54 -7.52 -27.52 -14.39
CA GLY A 54 -8.30 -26.70 -13.47
C GLY A 54 -7.51 -25.58 -12.76
N ASP A 55 -6.17 -25.65 -12.73
CA ASP A 55 -5.33 -24.63 -12.11
C ASP A 55 -4.89 -23.54 -13.09
N ILE A 56 -5.06 -23.77 -14.40
CA ILE A 56 -4.62 -22.83 -15.43
C ILE A 56 -5.13 -21.41 -15.16
N PRO A 57 -6.40 -21.17 -14.76
CA PRO A 57 -6.86 -19.82 -14.46
C PRO A 57 -6.06 -19.10 -13.36
N ILE A 58 -5.76 -19.77 -12.24
CA ILE A 58 -5.00 -19.16 -11.15
C ILE A 58 -3.51 -19.02 -11.49
N VAL A 59 -2.96 -19.90 -12.32
CA VAL A 59 -1.60 -19.74 -12.88
C VAL A 59 -1.53 -18.51 -13.79
N ILE A 60 -2.53 -18.29 -14.64
CA ILE A 60 -2.64 -17.07 -15.45
C ILE A 60 -2.69 -15.82 -14.55
N VAL A 61 -3.47 -15.86 -13.46
CA VAL A 61 -3.49 -14.76 -12.48
C VAL A 61 -2.10 -14.51 -11.89
N CYS A 62 -1.36 -15.55 -11.49
CA CYS A 62 0.03 -15.41 -11.04
C CYS A 62 0.93 -14.79 -12.11
N CYS A 63 0.81 -15.21 -13.36
CA CYS A 63 1.59 -14.61 -14.46
C CYS A 63 1.26 -13.12 -14.62
N ILE A 64 -0.02 -12.73 -14.59
CA ILE A 64 -0.43 -11.33 -14.67
C ILE A 64 0.12 -10.54 -13.48
N LEU A 65 0.02 -11.06 -12.26
CA LEU A 65 0.57 -10.43 -11.06
C LEU A 65 2.08 -10.27 -11.13
N LEU A 66 2.80 -11.28 -11.65
CA LEU A 66 4.24 -11.19 -11.90
C LEU A 66 4.58 -10.09 -12.93
N LEU A 67 3.81 -9.99 -14.01
CA LEU A 67 3.97 -8.90 -14.99
C LEU A 67 3.67 -7.52 -14.39
N LEU A 68 2.73 -7.44 -13.44
CA LEU A 68 2.47 -6.21 -12.68
C LEU A 68 3.62 -5.85 -11.74
N VAL A 69 4.24 -6.83 -11.08
CA VAL A 69 5.45 -6.64 -10.26
C VAL A 69 6.62 -6.16 -11.11
N LEU A 70 6.76 -6.66 -12.34
CA LEU A 70 7.77 -6.18 -13.29
C LEU A 70 7.59 -4.70 -13.67
N GLY A 71 6.41 -4.13 -13.46
CA GLY A 71 6.15 -2.71 -13.64
C GLY A 71 6.14 -2.27 -15.10
N ASP A 72 6.74 -1.12 -15.38
CA ASP A 72 6.75 -0.44 -16.69
C ASP A 72 7.86 -0.93 -17.63
N PHE A 73 8.10 -2.24 -17.67
CA PHE A 73 9.15 -2.85 -18.51
C PHE A 73 8.92 -2.68 -20.03
N ALA A 74 7.70 -2.31 -20.45
CA ALA A 74 7.32 -2.04 -21.84
C ALA A 74 6.15 -1.06 -21.90
N GLN A 75 5.98 -0.35 -23.02
CA GLN A 75 4.86 0.59 -23.23
C GLN A 75 3.50 -0.07 -23.01
N TRP A 76 3.32 -1.30 -23.51
CA TRP A 76 2.10 -2.10 -23.38
C TRP A 76 2.15 -3.10 -22.22
N SER A 77 3.02 -2.89 -21.23
CA SER A 77 3.02 -3.71 -20.02
C SER A 77 1.65 -3.65 -19.32
N PRO A 78 1.19 -4.73 -18.66
CA PRO A 78 -0.08 -4.72 -17.92
C PRO A 78 -0.16 -3.58 -16.89
N TYR A 79 0.97 -3.23 -16.29
CA TYR A 79 1.07 -2.12 -15.35
C TYR A 79 0.78 -0.76 -16.02
N ASN A 80 1.37 -0.49 -17.19
CA ASN A 80 1.10 0.74 -17.95
C ASN A 80 -0.33 0.82 -18.44
N ILE A 81 -0.89 -0.28 -18.94
CA ILE A 81 -2.30 -0.34 -19.37
C ILE A 81 -3.22 -0.04 -18.18
N MET A 82 -2.98 -0.66 -17.03
CA MET A 82 -3.76 -0.45 -15.82
C MET A 82 -3.71 1.00 -15.34
N ARG A 83 -2.53 1.65 -15.41
CA ARG A 83 -2.39 3.08 -15.10
C ARG A 83 -3.15 3.96 -16.11
N ALA A 84 -3.12 3.60 -17.39
CA ALA A 84 -3.77 4.37 -18.46
C ALA A 84 -5.31 4.26 -18.44
N LEU A 85 -5.87 3.12 -18.01
CA LEU A 85 -7.31 2.86 -17.98
C LEU A 85 -8.07 3.60 -16.85
N VAL A 86 -7.39 4.43 -16.05
CA VAL A 86 -7.98 5.28 -15.00
C VAL A 86 -8.94 4.51 -14.06
N ILE A 87 -8.60 3.27 -13.69
CA ILE A 87 -9.40 2.55 -12.69
C ILE A 87 -9.16 3.24 -11.33
N PRO A 88 -10.18 3.84 -10.68
CA PRO A 88 -9.96 4.79 -9.58
C PRO A 88 -9.27 4.19 -8.36
N ILE A 89 -9.39 2.88 -8.14
CA ILE A 89 -8.70 2.19 -7.03
C ILE A 89 -7.24 1.89 -7.42
N LEU A 90 -7.00 1.49 -8.66
CA LEU A 90 -5.68 1.06 -9.13
C LEU A 90 -4.74 2.23 -9.44
N ARG A 91 -5.28 3.44 -9.67
CA ARG A 91 -4.48 4.67 -9.84
C ARG A 91 -3.59 5.00 -8.62
N HIS A 92 -3.97 4.50 -7.45
CA HIS A 92 -3.23 4.71 -6.21
C HIS A 92 -2.12 3.66 -5.99
N LEU A 93 -2.14 2.54 -6.73
CA LEU A 93 -1.08 1.52 -6.70
C LEU A 93 0.08 1.90 -7.65
N ARG A 94 0.77 2.99 -7.31
CA ARG A 94 1.85 3.60 -8.12
C ARG A 94 3.20 2.89 -8.03
N VAL A 95 3.31 1.92 -7.13
CA VAL A 95 4.56 1.20 -6.87
C VAL A 95 4.37 -0.25 -7.33
N PRO A 96 4.99 -0.65 -8.45
CA PRO A 96 4.83 -2.00 -9.02
C PRO A 96 5.11 -3.13 -8.03
N SER A 97 6.10 -2.98 -7.15
CA SER A 97 6.45 -3.99 -6.16
C SER A 97 5.35 -4.30 -5.15
N ARG A 98 4.36 -3.42 -4.95
CA ARG A 98 3.19 -3.72 -4.09
C ARG A 98 2.35 -4.88 -4.63
N TRP A 99 2.44 -5.20 -5.93
CA TRP A 99 1.82 -6.39 -6.52
C TRP A 99 2.49 -7.70 -6.10
N SER A 100 3.66 -7.65 -5.45
CA SER A 100 4.32 -8.84 -4.93
C SER A 100 3.53 -9.48 -3.78
N MET A 101 2.82 -8.69 -2.97
CA MET A 101 1.97 -9.21 -1.89
C MET A 101 0.84 -10.12 -2.41
N PRO A 102 -0.04 -9.68 -3.34
CA PRO A 102 -1.05 -10.57 -3.91
C PRO A 102 -0.43 -11.71 -4.73
N LEU A 103 0.73 -11.49 -5.38
CA LEU A 103 1.46 -12.56 -6.07
C LEU A 103 1.84 -13.67 -5.09
N LEU A 104 2.49 -13.33 -3.97
CA LEU A 104 2.90 -14.27 -2.94
C LEU A 104 1.73 -15.02 -2.32
N PHE A 105 0.63 -14.32 -2.05
CA PHE A 105 -0.58 -14.97 -1.53
C PHE A 105 -1.15 -15.99 -2.53
N THR A 106 -1.21 -15.62 -3.81
CA THR A 106 -1.73 -16.48 -4.88
C THR A 106 -0.82 -17.69 -5.12
N THR A 107 0.50 -17.50 -5.11
CA THR A 107 1.47 -18.59 -5.24
C THR A 107 1.48 -19.51 -4.03
N ALA A 108 1.25 -19.00 -2.81
CA ALA A 108 1.07 -19.83 -1.62
C ALA A 108 -0.18 -20.72 -1.70
N ILE A 109 -1.31 -20.18 -2.19
CA ILE A 109 -2.53 -20.97 -2.44
C ILE A 109 -2.24 -22.08 -3.46
N LEU A 110 -1.63 -21.74 -4.60
CA LEU A 110 -1.23 -22.72 -5.62
C LEU A 110 -0.31 -23.79 -5.05
N GLY A 111 0.72 -23.38 -4.30
CA GLY A 111 1.64 -24.27 -3.62
C GLY A 111 0.90 -25.25 -2.70
N SER A 112 -0.08 -24.79 -1.94
CA SER A 112 -0.88 -25.66 -1.06
C SER A 112 -1.70 -26.71 -1.83
N ILE A 113 -2.31 -26.33 -2.96
CA ILE A 113 -3.11 -27.21 -3.82
C ILE A 113 -2.21 -28.29 -4.42
N TRP A 114 -1.05 -27.90 -4.96
CA TRP A 114 -0.10 -28.81 -5.56
C TRP A 114 0.56 -29.73 -4.52
N LEU A 115 0.89 -29.19 -3.35
CA LEU A 115 1.39 -29.96 -2.21
C LEU A 115 0.40 -31.05 -1.79
N GLN A 116 -0.88 -30.72 -1.68
CA GLN A 116 -1.92 -31.70 -1.34
C GLN A 116 -2.01 -32.83 -2.39
N ARG A 117 -1.82 -32.52 -3.67
CA ARG A 117 -1.80 -33.53 -4.74
C ARG A 117 -0.54 -34.38 -4.71
N ALA A 118 0.61 -33.78 -4.45
CA ALA A 118 1.86 -34.51 -4.24
C ALA A 118 1.71 -35.52 -3.10
N LEU A 119 1.13 -35.09 -1.96
CA LEU A 119 0.84 -35.98 -0.83
C LEU A 119 -0.17 -37.09 -1.16
N LYS A 120 -1.16 -36.84 -2.02
CA LYS A 120 -2.07 -37.89 -2.50
C LYS A 120 -1.35 -38.89 -3.41
N TYR A 121 -0.39 -38.43 -4.23
CA TYR A 121 0.42 -39.29 -5.08
C TYR A 121 1.36 -40.19 -4.27
N THR A 122 1.98 -39.66 -3.20
CA THR A 122 2.87 -40.46 -2.33
C THR A 122 2.15 -41.56 -1.56
N ARG A 123 0.84 -41.44 -1.34
CA ARG A 123 0.02 -42.52 -0.73
C ARG A 123 -0.01 -43.81 -1.57
N ARG A 124 0.28 -43.73 -2.88
CA ARG A 124 0.31 -44.90 -3.78
C ARG A 124 1.66 -45.65 -3.76
N ARG A 125 2.66 -45.16 -3.02
CA ARG A 125 3.99 -45.76 -2.92
C ARG A 125 4.09 -46.74 -1.75
N PRO A 126 5.03 -47.72 -1.78
CA PRO A 126 5.31 -48.58 -0.64
C PRO A 126 5.65 -47.77 0.61
N THR A 127 5.34 -48.32 1.79
CA THR A 127 5.36 -47.63 3.08
C THR A 127 6.70 -46.95 3.39
N THR A 128 7.82 -47.62 3.09
CA THR A 128 9.18 -47.08 3.32
C THR A 128 9.46 -45.85 2.44
N GLY A 129 9.21 -45.94 1.13
CA GLY A 129 9.42 -44.82 0.21
C GLY A 129 8.47 -43.65 0.48
N ARG A 130 7.23 -43.94 0.89
CA ARG A 130 6.27 -42.91 1.33
C ARG A 130 6.77 -42.18 2.57
N ARG A 131 7.27 -42.88 3.60
CA ARG A 131 7.81 -42.27 4.81
C ARG A 131 8.99 -41.37 4.49
N ALA A 132 9.94 -41.83 3.68
CA ALA A 132 11.08 -41.01 3.27
C ALA A 132 10.65 -39.71 2.59
N ILE A 133 9.77 -39.77 1.59
CA ILE A 133 9.29 -38.57 0.89
C ILE A 133 8.57 -37.61 1.85
N VAL A 134 7.69 -38.11 2.72
CA VAL A 134 6.97 -37.27 3.69
C VAL A 134 7.93 -36.63 4.67
N VAL A 135 8.89 -37.38 5.22
CA VAL A 135 9.91 -36.84 6.14
C VAL A 135 10.75 -35.78 5.44
N SER A 136 11.23 -36.06 4.22
CA SER A 136 11.96 -35.07 3.43
C SER A 136 11.14 -33.79 3.25
N MET A 137 9.88 -33.89 2.82
CA MET A 137 8.98 -32.74 2.66
C MET A 137 8.77 -31.97 3.97
N CYS A 138 8.61 -32.66 5.10
CA CYS A 138 8.47 -32.02 6.41
C CYS A 138 9.73 -31.26 6.83
N LEU A 139 10.92 -31.89 6.69
CA LEU A 139 12.20 -31.23 6.99
C LEU A 139 12.41 -29.99 6.12
N PHE A 140 12.04 -30.11 4.85
CA PHE A 140 12.10 -29.06 3.87
C PHE A 140 11.19 -27.87 4.20
N LEU A 141 9.93 -28.13 4.55
CA LEU A 141 9.01 -27.10 5.02
C LEU A 141 9.47 -26.47 6.34
N ALA A 142 9.99 -27.28 7.28
CA ALA A 142 10.53 -26.80 8.55
C ALA A 142 11.73 -25.87 8.35
N TYR A 143 12.63 -26.20 7.43
CA TYR A 143 13.74 -25.32 7.06
C TYR A 143 13.25 -24.00 6.45
N GLY A 144 12.32 -24.06 5.49
CA GLY A 144 11.75 -22.85 4.89
C GLY A 144 11.08 -21.94 5.92
N PHE A 145 10.33 -22.53 6.86
CA PHE A 145 9.72 -21.80 7.97
C PHE A 145 10.77 -21.18 8.90
N TYR A 146 11.80 -21.95 9.27
CA TYR A 146 12.90 -21.47 10.11
C TYR A 146 13.65 -20.29 9.48
N ASP A 147 13.95 -20.38 8.18
CA ASP A 147 14.61 -19.31 7.43
C ASP A 147 13.76 -18.03 7.37
N LEU A 148 12.48 -18.17 7.05
CA LEU A 148 11.51 -17.07 7.08
C LEU A 148 11.40 -16.45 8.48
N GLN A 149 11.33 -17.28 9.52
CA GLN A 149 11.19 -16.83 10.89
C GLN A 149 12.42 -16.05 11.33
N ILE A 150 13.64 -16.55 11.09
CA ILE A 150 14.88 -15.84 11.45
C ILE A 150 14.95 -14.49 10.75
N HIS A 151 14.75 -14.48 9.44
CA HIS A 151 14.85 -13.26 8.65
C HIS A 151 13.83 -12.23 9.15
N ASN A 152 12.54 -12.60 9.21
CA ASN A 152 11.50 -11.67 9.62
C ASN A 152 11.62 -11.23 11.09
N THR A 153 11.97 -12.14 12.01
CA THR A 153 12.12 -11.79 13.43
C THR A 153 13.20 -10.73 13.65
N ARG A 154 14.29 -10.77 12.87
CA ARG A 154 15.34 -9.75 12.94
C ARG A 154 14.79 -8.35 12.66
N TYR A 155 14.00 -8.18 11.61
CA TYR A 155 13.44 -6.88 11.25
C TYR A 155 12.26 -6.48 12.11
N PHE A 156 11.38 -7.43 12.48
CA PHE A 156 10.29 -7.15 13.41
C PHE A 156 10.79 -6.63 14.76
N LYS A 157 11.94 -7.13 15.24
CA LYS A 157 12.58 -6.59 16.44
C LYS A 157 13.04 -5.14 16.28
N LEU A 158 13.46 -4.73 15.09
CA LEU A 158 14.00 -3.38 14.81
C LEU A 158 12.89 -2.37 14.48
N MET A 159 11.82 -2.79 13.79
CA MET A 159 10.72 -1.91 13.34
C MET A 159 10.00 -1.17 14.48
N PHE A 160 9.95 -1.77 15.67
CA PHE A 160 9.27 -1.19 16.83
C PHE A 160 10.24 -0.60 17.89
N GLN A 161 11.52 -0.45 17.55
CA GLN A 161 12.52 0.13 18.47
C GLN A 161 12.52 1.66 18.48
N ALA A 162 11.77 2.31 17.59
CA ALA A 162 11.58 3.76 17.67
C ALA A 162 11.03 4.14 19.03
N GLN A 163 11.86 4.80 19.82
CA GLN A 163 11.38 5.50 21.00
C GLN A 163 10.44 6.59 20.50
N ALA A 164 9.23 6.63 21.06
CA ALA A 164 8.36 7.76 20.81
C ALA A 164 9.08 9.04 21.28
N PRO A 165 8.97 10.19 20.57
CA PRO A 165 9.55 11.43 21.03
C PRO A 165 9.12 11.64 22.48
N HIS A 166 10.11 11.85 23.36
CA HIS A 166 9.84 12.34 24.70
C HIS A 166 9.34 13.77 24.58
N THR A 167 8.05 13.92 24.29
CA THR A 167 7.37 15.20 24.24
C THR A 167 6.40 15.28 25.40
N THR A 168 6.55 16.34 26.20
CA THR A 168 5.59 16.72 27.24
C THR A 168 4.34 17.37 26.63
N LEU A 169 4.33 17.60 25.33
CA LEU A 169 3.24 18.23 24.60
C LEU A 169 2.15 17.20 24.31
N LYS A 170 1.11 17.17 25.14
CA LYS A 170 -0.16 16.52 24.76
C LYS A 170 -0.89 17.43 23.78
N GLY A 171 -1.25 16.89 22.62
CA GLY A 171 -1.90 17.61 21.52
C GLY A 171 -3.38 17.89 21.77
N ASP A 172 -3.67 18.85 22.65
CA ASP A 172 -4.96 19.55 22.64
C ASP A 172 -4.71 21.07 22.72
N PRO A 173 -4.82 21.81 21.60
CA PRO A 173 -5.14 21.34 20.24
C PRO A 173 -4.02 20.48 19.62
N ILE A 174 -4.34 19.72 18.56
CA ILE A 174 -3.35 18.94 17.78
C ILE A 174 -2.21 19.88 17.35
N ARG A 175 -0.97 19.44 17.62
CA ARG A 175 0.23 20.16 17.21
C ARG A 175 0.98 19.33 16.19
N THR A 176 1.55 20.02 15.21
CA THR A 176 2.38 19.42 14.18
C THR A 176 3.84 19.48 14.62
N ILE A 177 4.57 18.37 14.43
CA ILE A 177 6.00 18.26 14.73
C ILE A 177 6.78 17.80 13.50
N ASP A 178 8.10 17.96 13.53
CA ASP A 178 8.95 17.35 12.51
C ASP A 178 8.91 15.82 12.63
N PRO A 179 8.82 15.09 11.51
CA PRO A 179 8.89 13.64 11.56
C PRO A 179 10.26 13.18 12.02
N GLN A 180 10.28 12.05 12.73
CA GLN A 180 11.52 11.43 13.13
C GLN A 180 11.93 10.35 12.12
N LYS A 181 13.23 10.26 11.84
CA LYS A 181 13.80 9.10 11.15
C LYS A 181 13.71 7.89 12.07
N VAL A 182 13.23 6.78 11.55
CA VAL A 182 13.09 5.52 12.28
C VAL A 182 13.55 4.38 11.37
N PHE A 183 14.19 3.36 11.94
CA PHE A 183 14.58 2.19 11.16
C PHE A 183 13.41 1.64 10.34
N GLY A 184 13.59 1.50 9.02
CA GLY A 184 12.54 1.04 8.12
C GLY A 184 11.74 2.14 7.43
N THR A 185 12.01 3.42 7.71
CA THR A 185 11.34 4.55 7.02
C THR A 185 12.21 5.82 7.02
N VAL A 186 12.14 6.61 5.95
CA VAL A 186 12.79 7.94 5.93
C VAL A 186 12.13 8.87 6.95
N TYR A 187 10.82 8.76 7.17
CA TYR A 187 10.05 9.59 8.07
C TYR A 187 8.94 8.77 8.72
N SER A 188 8.89 8.77 10.05
CA SER A 188 7.87 8.06 10.80
C SER A 188 6.86 9.02 11.42
N SER A 189 5.59 8.84 11.05
CA SER A 189 4.46 9.48 11.73
C SER A 189 4.01 8.71 12.96
N PHE A 190 4.38 7.43 13.08
CA PHE A 190 3.96 6.55 14.17
C PHE A 190 4.28 7.13 15.57
N PRO A 191 5.48 7.68 15.82
CA PRO A 191 5.78 8.32 17.10
C PRO A 191 4.89 9.52 17.41
N ALA A 192 4.54 10.34 16.40
CA ALA A 192 3.65 11.49 16.57
C ALA A 192 2.20 11.06 16.86
N VAL A 193 1.69 10.06 16.12
CA VAL A 193 0.34 9.51 16.30
C VAL A 193 0.14 8.99 17.73
N ARG A 194 1.16 8.37 18.33
CA ARG A 194 1.10 7.88 19.72
C ARG A 194 0.89 9.00 20.76
N HIS A 195 1.16 10.26 20.40
CA HIS A 195 1.05 11.42 21.29
C HIS A 195 -0.07 12.38 20.86
N ASN A 196 -0.95 11.98 19.94
CA ASN A 196 -1.97 12.85 19.36
C ASN A 196 -1.38 14.09 18.68
N LEU A 197 -0.24 13.91 18.00
CA LEU A 197 0.46 14.93 17.23
C LEU A 197 0.38 14.62 15.74
N SER A 198 0.35 15.66 14.91
CA SER A 198 0.54 15.58 13.47
C SER A 198 2.02 15.69 13.12
N VAL A 199 2.39 15.30 11.89
CA VAL A 199 3.74 15.58 11.34
C VAL A 199 3.63 16.50 10.14
N HIS A 200 4.55 17.46 10.02
CA HIS A 200 4.52 18.41 8.89
C HIS A 200 4.74 17.70 7.57
N THR A 201 5.51 16.61 7.63
CA THR A 201 6.00 15.93 6.45
C THR A 201 5.92 14.43 6.75
N ALA A 202 5.01 13.76 6.04
CA ALA A 202 5.00 12.32 5.92
C ALA A 202 5.01 11.98 4.43
N PRO A 203 6.03 12.44 3.67
CA PRO A 203 6.07 12.07 2.27
C PRO A 203 6.07 10.54 2.19
N GLU A 204 5.10 9.96 1.49
CA GLU A 204 5.43 8.75 0.74
C GLU A 204 6.68 9.12 -0.08
N MET A 205 7.68 8.26 -0.17
CA MET A 205 8.90 8.50 -0.98
C MET A 205 8.62 8.53 -2.49
N LEU A 206 7.54 9.17 -2.89
CA LEU A 206 7.39 9.68 -4.21
C LEU A 206 8.49 10.74 -4.37
N ALA A 207 9.35 10.58 -5.36
CA ALA A 207 10.24 11.63 -5.85
C ALA A 207 9.44 12.79 -6.49
N LEU A 208 8.30 13.15 -5.90
CA LEU A 208 7.62 14.38 -6.15
C LEU A 208 8.47 15.46 -5.49
N ARG A 209 8.86 16.46 -6.27
CA ARG A 209 9.40 17.68 -5.69
C ARG A 209 8.43 18.13 -4.60
N PRO A 210 8.91 18.54 -3.41
CA PRO A 210 8.10 19.34 -2.51
C PRO A 210 7.71 20.62 -3.26
N VAL A 211 6.57 20.62 -3.94
CA VAL A 211 6.07 21.80 -4.67
C VAL A 211 5.38 22.70 -3.65
N GLY A 212 5.78 23.98 -3.65
CA GLY A 212 5.01 25.05 -3.01
C GLY A 212 5.05 25.10 -1.49
N TRP A 213 6.09 24.54 -0.84
CA TRP A 213 6.20 24.61 0.62
C TRP A 213 6.25 26.06 1.09
N ILE A 214 5.34 26.41 1.99
CA ILE A 214 5.42 27.65 2.77
C ILE A 214 6.62 27.47 3.70
N ALA A 215 7.63 28.35 3.57
CA ALA A 215 8.89 28.27 4.30
C ALA A 215 8.72 28.27 5.83
N GLN A 216 9.64 27.56 6.51
CA GLN A 216 9.65 27.14 7.93
C GLN A 216 9.88 28.25 8.98
N ASP A 217 9.59 29.51 8.68
CA ASP A 217 10.11 30.62 9.49
C ASP A 217 9.19 31.08 10.64
N ALA A 218 8.01 30.44 10.86
CA ALA A 218 7.05 30.91 11.88
C ALA A 218 6.50 29.77 12.78
N PRO A 219 6.90 29.67 14.05
CA PRO A 219 6.68 28.48 14.89
C PRO A 219 5.22 28.03 15.13
N HIS A 220 4.18 28.78 14.71
CA HIS A 220 2.78 28.47 15.05
C HIS A 220 1.74 28.57 13.90
N ASN A 221 2.10 28.91 12.66
CA ASN A 221 1.11 29.15 11.57
C ASN A 221 1.47 28.49 10.20
N ASP A 222 2.31 27.47 10.16
CA ASP A 222 2.81 26.92 8.90
C ASP A 222 1.78 26.11 8.08
N GLU A 223 0.64 25.79 8.68
CA GLU A 223 -0.43 25.05 8.00
C GLU A 223 -1.39 25.98 7.23
N PHE A 224 -1.60 27.21 7.68
CA PHE A 224 -2.52 28.16 7.05
C PHE A 224 -1.89 29.54 6.93
N ARG A 225 -1.91 30.12 5.73
CA ARG A 225 -1.36 31.45 5.47
C ARG A 225 -2.36 32.33 4.74
N LEU A 226 -2.32 33.63 4.99
CA LEU A 226 -2.99 34.63 4.17
C LEU A 226 -2.00 35.25 3.18
N SER A 227 -2.47 35.72 2.02
CA SER A 227 -1.64 36.50 1.10
C SER A 227 -1.28 37.88 1.67
N ASP A 228 -2.12 38.39 2.56
CA ASP A 228 -2.06 39.72 3.17
C ASP A 228 -2.32 39.63 4.67
N ASP A 229 -2.20 40.75 5.38
CA ASP A 229 -2.36 40.81 6.83
C ASP A 229 -3.75 40.37 7.30
N GLY A 230 -3.77 39.52 8.33
CA GLY A 230 -4.98 39.07 8.97
C GLY A 230 -4.74 38.08 10.09
N ILE A 231 -5.84 37.64 10.68
CA ILE A 231 -5.84 36.69 11.80
C ILE A 231 -6.53 35.41 11.33
N ILE A 232 -5.86 34.28 11.51
CA ILE A 232 -6.43 32.95 11.30
C ILE A 232 -6.52 32.27 12.65
N ARG A 233 -7.68 31.68 12.95
CA ARG A 233 -7.89 30.85 14.14
C ARG A 233 -8.48 29.50 13.73
N LEU A 234 -7.75 28.43 14.01
CA LEU A 234 -8.26 27.08 13.84
C LEU A 234 -9.36 26.80 14.88
N LEU A 235 -10.56 26.46 14.40
CA LEU A 235 -11.71 26.12 15.25
C LEU A 235 -11.82 24.60 15.45
N ASN A 236 -11.61 23.84 14.37
CA ASN A 236 -11.67 22.38 14.39
C ASN A 236 -10.81 21.81 13.27
N TRP A 237 -10.21 20.65 13.51
CA TRP A 237 -9.43 19.93 12.52
C TRP A 237 -9.76 18.44 12.56
N SER A 238 -9.94 17.85 11.38
CA SER A 238 -10.04 16.42 11.15
C SER A 238 -9.54 16.09 9.75
N PRO A 239 -9.19 14.83 9.44
CA PRO A 239 -8.66 14.45 8.13
C PRO A 239 -9.54 14.84 6.92
N ASN A 240 -10.86 14.92 7.11
CA ASN A 240 -11.82 15.24 6.04
C ASN A 240 -12.51 16.60 6.22
N GLU A 241 -12.22 17.34 7.30
CA GLU A 241 -12.85 18.63 7.55
C GLU A 241 -11.96 19.53 8.39
N VAL A 242 -11.79 20.78 7.93
CA VAL A 242 -11.08 21.85 8.64
C VAL A 242 -12.02 23.04 8.80
N ARG A 243 -12.12 23.60 10.01
CA ARG A 243 -12.88 24.83 10.28
C ARG A 243 -11.97 25.93 10.78
N LEU A 244 -12.02 27.08 10.12
CA LEU A 244 -11.19 28.24 10.41
C LEU A 244 -12.08 29.45 10.63
N HIS A 245 -11.68 30.31 11.56
CA HIS A 245 -12.17 31.68 11.65
C HIS A 245 -11.08 32.61 11.12
N VAL A 246 -11.41 33.44 10.14
CA VAL A 246 -10.47 34.31 9.45
C VAL A 246 -10.96 35.76 9.51
N ARG A 247 -10.09 36.68 9.91
CA ARG A 247 -10.36 38.12 9.89
C ARG A 247 -9.31 38.84 9.07
N ILE A 248 -9.75 39.56 8.04
CA ILE A 248 -8.88 40.29 7.10
C ILE A 248 -9.44 41.69 6.85
N GLN A 249 -8.54 42.68 6.71
CA GLN A 249 -8.93 44.07 6.47
C GLN A 249 -9.07 44.38 4.97
N THR A 250 -8.33 43.67 4.13
CA THR A 250 -8.36 43.75 2.67
C THR A 250 -8.69 42.38 2.09
N PRO A 251 -9.21 42.30 0.85
CA PRO A 251 -9.36 41.02 0.17
C PRO A 251 -8.03 40.26 0.13
N ALA A 252 -8.04 38.99 0.52
CA ALA A 252 -6.84 38.17 0.65
C ALA A 252 -7.11 36.72 0.21
N ARG A 253 -6.05 35.96 -0.05
CA ARG A 253 -6.11 34.52 -0.32
C ARG A 253 -5.71 33.74 0.92
N LEU A 254 -6.59 32.87 1.39
CA LEU A 254 -6.25 31.83 2.35
C LEU A 254 -5.59 30.66 1.60
N ILE A 255 -4.42 30.25 2.06
CA ILE A 255 -3.64 29.12 1.53
C ILE A 255 -3.55 28.09 2.65
N TYR A 256 -3.99 26.88 2.37
CA TYR A 256 -3.83 25.72 3.24
C TYR A 256 -2.68 24.88 2.69
N ASN A 257 -1.66 24.63 3.52
CA ASN A 257 -0.46 23.85 3.21
C ASN A 257 -0.77 22.35 3.08
N GLN A 258 -1.68 22.02 2.19
CA GLN A 258 -2.13 20.69 1.84
C GLN A 258 -2.35 20.64 0.34
N ARG A 259 -1.97 19.52 -0.29
CA ARG A 259 -2.06 19.39 -1.75
C ARG A 259 -3.50 19.49 -2.24
N TYR A 260 -3.73 20.32 -3.24
CA TYR A 260 -5.02 20.48 -3.90
C TYR A 260 -5.46 19.18 -4.58
N GLN A 261 -6.74 18.84 -4.40
CA GLN A 261 -7.44 17.77 -5.09
C GLN A 261 -8.89 18.20 -5.32
N THR A 262 -9.51 17.70 -6.39
CA THR A 262 -10.86 18.09 -6.80
C THR A 262 -11.97 17.69 -5.82
N GLY A 263 -11.68 16.83 -4.84
CA GLY A 263 -12.62 16.44 -3.79
C GLY A 263 -12.74 17.44 -2.64
N TRP A 264 -11.97 18.54 -2.65
CA TRP A 264 -12.07 19.59 -1.64
C TRP A 264 -13.18 20.61 -1.96
N HIS A 265 -13.96 20.95 -0.95
CA HIS A 265 -15.08 21.89 -1.03
C HIS A 265 -15.03 22.88 0.13
N ALA A 266 -15.50 24.11 -0.10
CA ALA A 266 -15.65 25.12 0.94
C ALA A 266 -17.07 25.70 0.94
N ASP A 267 -17.66 25.88 2.12
CA ASP A 267 -19.02 26.40 2.23
C ASP A 267 -19.07 27.88 1.80
N GLY A 268 -19.75 28.16 0.69
CA GLY A 268 -19.89 29.53 0.16
C GLY A 268 -18.68 30.06 -0.59
N TYR A 269 -17.64 29.25 -0.80
CA TYR A 269 -16.42 29.64 -1.49
C TYR A 269 -15.96 28.62 -2.52
N ILE A 270 -15.21 29.09 -3.51
CA ILE A 270 -14.56 28.24 -4.51
C ILE A 270 -13.18 27.88 -3.98
N VAL A 271 -12.88 26.58 -3.94
CA VAL A 271 -11.52 26.07 -3.67
C VAL A 271 -10.74 26.07 -4.98
N GLU A 272 -9.59 26.73 -4.99
CA GLU A 272 -8.72 26.88 -6.15
C GLU A 272 -7.38 26.19 -5.91
N ASP A 273 -6.80 25.64 -6.98
CA ASP A 273 -5.39 25.25 -7.03
C ASP A 273 -4.50 26.50 -7.05
N TYR A 274 -3.67 26.67 -6.02
CA TYR A 274 -2.64 27.69 -5.99
C TYR A 274 -1.28 27.03 -5.80
N SER A 275 -0.56 26.82 -6.89
CA SER A 275 0.75 26.17 -6.90
C SER A 275 0.72 24.78 -6.26
N GLU A 276 -0.27 23.96 -6.62
CA GLU A 276 -0.59 22.63 -6.08
C GLU A 276 -1.14 22.62 -4.64
N LEU A 277 -1.41 23.78 -4.04
CA LEU A 277 -2.00 23.90 -2.70
C LEU A 277 -3.47 24.28 -2.74
N ILE A 278 -4.20 23.88 -1.70
CA ILE A 278 -5.58 24.30 -1.47
C ILE A 278 -5.59 25.80 -1.18
N SER A 279 -6.39 26.56 -1.92
CA SER A 279 -6.57 27.98 -1.64
C SER A 279 -8.01 28.46 -1.80
N ILE A 280 -8.34 29.56 -1.13
CA ILE A 280 -9.64 30.21 -1.18
C ILE A 280 -9.41 31.73 -1.25
N LYS A 281 -10.11 32.42 -2.15
CA LYS A 281 -10.16 33.89 -2.16
C LYS A 281 -11.23 34.39 -1.20
N LEU A 282 -10.86 35.31 -0.31
CA LEU A 282 -11.72 35.86 0.72
C LEU A 282 -11.83 37.39 0.53
N PRO A 283 -13.04 37.96 0.55
CA PRO A 283 -13.20 39.42 0.60
C PRO A 283 -12.83 39.96 1.99
N ALA A 284 -12.60 41.27 2.11
CA ALA A 284 -12.40 41.90 3.43
C ALA A 284 -13.56 41.58 4.39
N GLY A 285 -13.25 41.36 5.67
CA GLY A 285 -14.23 41.06 6.71
C GLY A 285 -13.85 39.88 7.61
N GLU A 286 -14.86 39.37 8.32
CA GLU A 286 -14.77 38.18 9.18
C GLU A 286 -15.49 37.00 8.54
N HIS A 287 -14.82 35.85 8.49
CA HIS A 287 -15.29 34.66 7.80
C HIS A 287 -15.14 33.43 8.68
N THR A 288 -16.12 32.53 8.60
CA THR A 288 -15.96 31.16 9.13
C THR A 288 -15.91 30.20 7.95
N ILE A 289 -14.73 29.66 7.69
CA ILE A 289 -14.46 28.79 6.56
C ILE A 289 -14.57 27.34 7.02
N ARG A 290 -15.42 26.57 6.34
CA ARG A 290 -15.50 25.12 6.51
C ARG A 290 -15.05 24.44 5.23
N LEU A 291 -13.84 23.89 5.28
CA LEU A 291 -13.25 23.07 4.23
C LEU A 291 -13.60 21.60 4.47
N ARG A 292 -14.07 20.88 3.45
CA ARG A 292 -14.42 19.47 3.52
C ARG A 292 -13.82 18.70 2.35
N TYR A 293 -13.28 17.52 2.61
CA TYR A 293 -12.82 16.59 1.59
C TYR A 293 -13.81 15.43 1.45
N THR A 294 -14.30 15.22 0.24
CA THR A 294 -15.15 14.07 -0.11
C THR A 294 -14.60 13.40 -1.36
N ASP A 295 -14.13 12.16 -1.22
CA ASP A 295 -13.68 11.34 -2.36
C ASP A 295 -14.78 10.32 -2.74
N GLY A 296 -14.96 10.11 -4.04
CA GLY A 296 -15.81 9.04 -4.59
C GLY A 296 -15.26 7.63 -4.35
N LEU A 297 -14.09 7.51 -3.70
CA LEU A 297 -13.45 6.24 -3.36
C LEU A 297 -14.37 5.31 -2.57
N TYR A 298 -15.18 5.81 -1.63
CA TYR A 298 -16.13 4.97 -0.88
C TYR A 298 -17.17 4.34 -1.78
N ILE A 299 -17.73 5.11 -2.72
CA ILE A 299 -18.70 4.61 -3.70
C ILE A 299 -18.01 3.60 -4.63
N THR A 300 -16.78 3.87 -5.05
CA THR A 300 -16.02 2.97 -5.93
C THR A 300 -15.72 1.64 -5.23
N LEU A 301 -15.27 1.67 -3.97
CA LEU A 301 -15.03 0.48 -3.16
C LEU A 301 -16.32 -0.30 -2.93
N LEU A 302 -17.43 0.38 -2.62
CA LEU A 302 -18.74 -0.26 -2.45
C LEU A 302 -19.16 -0.97 -3.74
N LEU A 303 -19.03 -0.31 -4.89
CA LEU A 303 -19.36 -0.89 -6.20
C LEU A 303 -18.44 -2.06 -6.57
N LEU A 304 -17.14 -1.96 -6.28
CA LEU A 304 -16.18 -3.04 -6.54
C LEU A 304 -16.45 -4.26 -5.66
N CYS A 305 -16.62 -4.06 -4.35
CA CYS A 305 -16.97 -5.12 -3.41
C CYS A 305 -18.31 -5.76 -3.76
N GLY A 306 -19.33 -4.96 -4.08
CA GLY A 306 -20.63 -5.43 -4.54
C GLY A 306 -20.51 -6.25 -5.83
N GLY A 307 -19.76 -5.76 -6.81
CA GLY A 307 -19.51 -6.46 -8.08
C GLY A 307 -18.77 -7.78 -7.89
N LEU A 308 -17.73 -7.82 -7.05
CA LEU A 308 -17.01 -9.04 -6.69
C LEU A 308 -17.93 -10.05 -5.98
N HIS A 309 -18.80 -9.57 -5.08
CA HIS A 309 -19.74 -10.43 -4.37
C HIS A 309 -20.75 -11.07 -5.34
N VAL A 310 -21.30 -10.28 -6.27
CA VAL A 310 -22.20 -10.77 -7.33
C VAL A 310 -21.49 -11.77 -8.24
N LEU A 311 -20.23 -11.52 -8.61
CA LEU A 311 -19.43 -12.44 -9.42
C LEU A 311 -19.18 -13.76 -8.69
N CYS A 312 -18.77 -13.70 -7.41
CA CYS A 312 -18.58 -14.89 -6.57
C CYS A 312 -19.88 -15.70 -6.44
N LEU A 313 -21.01 -15.02 -6.22
CA LEU A 313 -22.32 -15.66 -6.16
C LEU A 313 -22.67 -16.33 -7.49
N PHE A 314 -22.43 -15.66 -8.61
CA PHE A 314 -22.68 -16.21 -9.95
C PHE A 314 -21.82 -17.45 -10.22
N VAL A 315 -20.52 -17.39 -9.91
CA VAL A 315 -19.60 -18.53 -10.05
C VAL A 315 -20.03 -19.70 -9.16
N TRP A 316 -20.44 -19.42 -7.93
CA TRP A 316 -20.93 -20.45 -7.00
C TRP A 316 -22.23 -21.11 -7.49
N LEU A 317 -23.21 -20.31 -7.95
CA LEU A 317 -24.46 -20.82 -8.53
C LEU A 317 -24.22 -21.63 -9.80
N TYR A 318 -23.28 -21.21 -10.64
CA TYR A 318 -22.90 -21.94 -11.84
C TYR A 318 -22.23 -23.28 -11.50
N ALA A 319 -21.28 -23.27 -10.56
CA ALA A 319 -20.58 -24.47 -10.11
C ALA A 319 -21.55 -25.48 -9.48
N THR A 320 -22.47 -25.04 -8.61
CA THR A 320 -23.45 -25.90 -7.96
C THR A 320 -24.47 -26.50 -8.94
N LYS A 321 -24.93 -25.73 -9.94
CA LYS A 321 -25.76 -26.27 -11.04
C LYS A 321 -25.03 -27.35 -11.83
N ARG A 322 -23.73 -27.16 -12.11
CA ARG A 322 -22.92 -28.14 -12.84
C ARG A 322 -22.73 -29.44 -12.05
N VAL A 323 -22.52 -29.34 -10.73
CA VAL A 323 -22.43 -30.50 -9.83
C VAL A 323 -23.78 -31.24 -9.77
N ARG A 324 -24.91 -30.54 -9.63
CA ARG A 324 -26.25 -31.17 -9.67
C ARG A 324 -26.52 -31.89 -11.00
N LYS A 325 -26.15 -31.28 -12.13
CA LYS A 325 -26.35 -31.90 -13.45
C LYS A 325 -25.51 -33.17 -13.62
N SER A 326 -24.30 -33.22 -13.05
CA SER A 326 -23.44 -34.41 -13.02
C SER A 326 -24.03 -35.55 -12.18
N ASN A 327 -24.75 -35.25 -11.10
CA ASN A 327 -25.32 -36.25 -10.20
C ASN A 327 -26.67 -36.82 -10.69
N ASN A 328 -27.38 -36.13 -11.59
CA ASN A 328 -28.63 -36.62 -12.18
C ASN A 328 -28.43 -37.44 -13.47
N THR A 329 -27.18 -37.57 -13.94
CA THR A 329 -26.79 -38.39 -15.11
C THR A 329 -26.09 -39.69 -14.73
N LEU A 330 -26.04 -40.00 -13.43
CA LEU A 330 -25.70 -41.30 -12.85
C LEU A 330 -26.99 -41.93 -12.33
#